data_AF-A0A9P3BQ19-F1
#
_entry.id   AF-A0A9P3BQ19-F1
#
_cell.length_a   1.000
_cell.length_b   1.000
_cell.length_c   1.000
_cell.angle_alpha   90.00
_cell.angle_beta   90.00
_cell.angle_gamma   90.00
#
_symmetry.space_group_name_H-M   'P 1'
#
loop_
_entity.id
_entity.type
_entity.pdbx_description
1 polymer ?
#
loop_
_entity_poly.entity_id
_entity_poly.type
_entity_poly.pdbx_seq_one_letter_code
_entity_poly.pdbx_strand_id
1 'polypeptide(L)'
;MLVGRDMITQIKVEFEDHPVHGESVKVADQFFWTNVRGVFVAGDAATPMKVVSQAIGNGSAVAAGIAVQLVNDDHGDSLGGKRRQLT
;
A
#
# COMPACT_ATOMS: atom_id res chain seq x y z
N MET A 1 -13.49 -3.51 -13.89
CA MET A 1 -14.00 -3.81 -12.54
C MET A 1 -12.84 -4.26 -11.66
N LEU A 2 -12.71 -3.70 -10.46
CA LEU A 2 -11.74 -4.14 -9.46
C LEU A 2 -12.26 -5.37 -8.73
N VAL A 3 -11.52 -6.47 -8.78
CA VAL A 3 -11.91 -7.73 -8.12
C VAL A 3 -11.73 -7.58 -6.60
N GLY A 4 -12.71 -8.05 -5.83
CA GLY A 4 -12.64 -8.01 -4.36
C GLY A 4 -12.97 -6.65 -3.73
N ARG A 5 -13.63 -5.75 -4.47
CA ARG A 5 -14.04 -4.41 -4.00
C ARG A 5 -14.69 -4.41 -2.62
N ASP A 6 -15.56 -5.38 -2.33
CA ASP A 6 -16.23 -5.49 -1.04
C ASP A 6 -15.24 -5.71 0.11
N MET A 7 -14.22 -6.57 -0.09
CA MET A 7 -13.16 -6.79 0.89
C MET A 7 -12.28 -5.55 1.07
N ILE A 8 -11.92 -4.88 -0.03
CA ILE A 8 -11.10 -3.66 0.00
C ILE A 8 -11.86 -2.53 0.74
N THR A 9 -13.19 -2.48 0.58
CA THR A 9 -14.06 -1.54 1.29
C THR A 9 -14.09 -1.82 2.80
N GLN A 10 -14.11 -3.10 3.21
CA GLN A 10 -14.10 -3.47 4.64
C GLN A 10 -12.86 -2.98 5.37
N ILE A 11 -11.70 -2.96 4.69
CA ILE A 11 -10.45 -2.42 5.23
C ILE A 11 -10.31 -0.91 5.04
N LYS A 12 -11.33 -0.22 4.50
CA LYS A 12 -11.42 1.24 4.32
C LYS A 12 -10.34 1.83 3.41
N VAL A 13 -9.86 1.05 2.44
CA VAL A 13 -8.95 1.54 1.43
C VAL A 13 -9.71 2.37 0.39
N GLU A 14 -9.15 3.51 0.00
CA GLU A 14 -9.73 4.42 -1.00
C GLU A 14 -9.53 3.91 -2.43
N PHE A 15 -10.48 4.24 -3.30
CA PHE A 15 -10.45 3.91 -4.73
C PHE A 15 -10.32 5.17 -5.58
N GLU A 16 -9.82 5.00 -6.79
CA GLU A 16 -9.81 5.98 -7.87
C GLU A 16 -10.51 5.38 -9.08
N ASP A 17 -11.33 6.17 -9.78
CA ASP A 17 -12.03 5.74 -10.98
C ASP A 17 -11.51 6.51 -12.19
N HIS A 18 -10.88 5.80 -13.13
CA HIS A 18 -10.38 6.40 -14.37
C HIS A 18 -11.42 6.21 -15.49
N PRO A 19 -11.82 7.28 -16.20
CA PRO A 19 -12.94 7.25 -17.16
C PRO A 19 -12.78 6.23 -18.30
N VAL A 20 -11.54 5.85 -18.62
CA VAL A 20 -11.21 4.88 -19.69
C VAL A 20 -10.71 3.53 -19.16
N HIS A 21 -10.10 3.52 -17.97
CA HIS A 21 -9.37 2.35 -17.47
C HIS A 21 -10.08 1.65 -16.29
N GLY A 22 -11.15 2.27 -15.81
CA GLY A 22 -11.99 1.81 -14.71
C GLY A 22 -11.34 2.02 -13.34
N GLU A 23 -11.95 1.41 -12.34
CA GLU A 23 -11.56 1.52 -10.93
C GLU A 23 -10.23 0.82 -10.61
N SER A 24 -9.39 1.51 -9.83
CA SER A 24 -8.18 1.01 -9.17
C SER A 24 -8.13 1.51 -7.73
N VAL A 25 -7.27 0.92 -6.90
CA VAL A 25 -6.97 1.44 -5.56
C VAL A 25 -6.18 2.73 -5.69
N LYS A 26 -6.54 3.74 -4.90
CA LYS A 26 -5.83 5.01 -4.85
C LYS A 26 -4.52 4.82 -4.07
N VAL A 27 -3.42 5.27 -4.67
CA VAL A 27 -2.07 5.18 -4.10
C VAL A 27 -1.50 6.57 -3.84
N ALA A 28 -0.71 6.69 -2.76
CA ALA A 28 -0.19 7.98 -2.31
C ALA A 28 1.18 8.34 -2.91
N ASP A 29 2.00 7.36 -3.27
CA ASP A 29 3.40 7.57 -3.65
C ASP A 29 4.00 6.46 -4.54
N GLN A 30 5.30 6.56 -4.80
CA GLN A 30 6.09 5.62 -5.60
C GLN A 30 6.23 4.22 -5.01
N PHE A 31 5.90 4.03 -3.73
CA PHE A 31 5.93 2.74 -3.04
C PHE A 31 4.53 2.11 -2.95
N PHE A 32 3.52 2.75 -3.55
CA PHE A 32 2.13 2.27 -3.65
C PHE A 32 1.47 2.06 -2.29
N TRP A 33 1.68 3.01 -1.38
CA TRP A 33 1.02 3.04 -0.07
C TRP A 33 -0.45 3.40 -0.27
N THR A 34 -1.35 2.72 0.44
CA THR A 34 -2.74 3.12 0.53
C THR A 34 -2.94 4.15 1.65
N ASN A 35 -4.17 4.65 1.80
CA ASN A 35 -4.55 5.48 2.95
C ASN A 35 -4.56 4.71 4.29
N VAL A 36 -4.43 3.39 4.27
CA VAL A 36 -4.45 2.52 5.46
C VAL A 36 -3.04 2.03 5.75
N ARG A 37 -2.50 2.38 6.91
CA ARG A 37 -1.12 2.01 7.31
C ARG A 37 -0.92 0.49 7.29
N GLY A 38 0.18 0.04 6.70
CA GLY A 38 0.50 -1.38 6.57
C GLY A 38 -0.23 -2.08 5.43
N VAL A 39 -1.10 -1.38 4.69
CA VAL A 39 -1.77 -1.90 3.50
C VAL A 39 -1.19 -1.27 2.25
N PHE A 40 -0.73 -2.14 1.36
CA PHE A 40 -0.11 -1.79 0.08
C PHE A 40 -0.89 -2.45 -1.06
N VAL A 41 -0.72 -1.93 -2.27
CA VAL A 41 -1.36 -2.49 -3.46
C VAL A 41 -0.36 -2.58 -4.62
N ALA A 42 -0.42 -3.68 -5.37
CA ALA A 42 0.43 -3.92 -6.53
C ALA A 42 -0.40 -4.48 -7.71
N GLY A 43 0.23 -4.61 -8.87
CA GLY A 43 -0.40 -5.14 -10.08
C GLY A 43 -1.53 -4.28 -10.61
N ASP A 44 -2.49 -4.93 -11.28
CA ASP A 44 -3.64 -4.28 -11.94
C ASP A 44 -4.60 -3.56 -10.98
N ALA A 45 -4.53 -3.89 -9.68
CA ALA A 45 -5.31 -3.20 -8.65
C ALA A 45 -4.71 -1.83 -8.31
N ALA A 46 -3.42 -1.63 -8.55
CA ALA A 46 -2.66 -0.45 -8.17
C ALA A 46 -2.53 0.60 -9.27
N THR A 47 -3.01 0.31 -10.49
CA THR A 47 -2.79 1.18 -11.64
C THR A 47 -3.92 1.08 -12.66
N PRO A 48 -4.29 2.19 -13.33
CA PRO A 48 -5.14 2.13 -14.51
C PRO A 48 -4.47 1.41 -15.70
N MET A 49 -3.14 1.33 -15.74
CA MET A 49 -2.39 0.69 -16.83
C MET A 49 -2.12 -0.79 -16.53
N LYS A 50 -3.06 -1.66 -16.90
CA LYS A 50 -3.08 -3.10 -16.58
C LYS A 50 -2.16 -3.93 -17.50
N VAL A 51 -0.86 -3.82 -17.27
CA VAL A 51 0.17 -4.51 -18.06
C VAL A 51 1.20 -5.19 -17.17
N VAL A 52 1.70 -6.34 -17.61
CA VAL A 52 2.61 -7.21 -16.84
C VAL A 52 3.87 -6.48 -16.37
N SER A 53 4.47 -5.65 -17.23
CA SER A 53 5.67 -4.87 -16.88
C SER A 53 5.41 -3.89 -15.73
N GLN A 54 4.24 -3.25 -15.71
CA GLN A 54 3.83 -2.37 -14.61
C GLN A 54 3.60 -3.16 -13.32
N ALA A 55 2.99 -4.35 -13.41
CA ALA A 55 2.80 -5.22 -12.25
C ALA A 55 4.13 -5.68 -11.62
N ILE A 56 5.14 -5.97 -12.45
CA ILE A 56 6.48 -6.31 -11.96
C ILE A 56 7.15 -5.10 -11.30
N GLY A 57 7.08 -3.94 -11.95
CA GLY A 57 7.68 -2.70 -11.44
C GLY A 57 7.07 -2.26 -10.11
N ASN A 58 5.74 -2.15 -10.05
CA ASN A 58 5.05 -1.73 -8.84
C ASN A 58 5.14 -2.76 -7.72
N GLY A 59 5.12 -4.07 -8.02
CA GLY A 59 5.32 -5.12 -7.02
C GLY A 59 6.70 -5.02 -6.36
N SER A 60 7.73 -4.68 -7.14
CA SER A 60 9.09 -4.46 -6.62
C SER A 60 9.15 -3.22 -5.73
N ALA A 61 8.49 -2.13 -6.14
CA ALA A 61 8.41 -0.91 -5.34
C ALA A 61 7.64 -1.09 -4.03
N VAL A 62 6.53 -1.85 -4.05
CA VAL A 62 5.78 -2.24 -2.85
C VAL A 62 6.66 -3.04 -1.89
N ALA A 63 7.41 -4.03 -2.39
CA ALA A 63 8.30 -4.81 -1.54
C ALA A 63 9.36 -3.93 -0.85
N ALA A 64 9.93 -2.95 -1.57
CA ALA A 64 10.84 -1.97 -0.99
C ALA A 64 10.15 -1.09 0.07
N GLY A 65 8.93 -0.62 -0.21
CA GLY A 65 8.12 0.15 0.73
C GLY A 65 7.81 -0.61 2.03
N ILE A 66 7.44 -1.89 1.92
CA ILE A 66 7.21 -2.79 3.06
C ILE A 66 8.49 -2.91 3.90
N ALA A 67 9.64 -3.15 3.27
CA ALA A 67 10.92 -3.25 3.98
C ALA A 67 11.26 -1.95 4.73
N VAL A 68 11.06 -0.79 4.09
CA VAL A 68 11.27 0.53 4.73
C VAL A 68 10.31 0.72 5.90
N GLN A 69 9.03 0.38 5.75
CA GLN A 69 8.05 0.54 6.83
C GLN A 69 8.41 -0.37 8.01
N LEU A 70 8.74 -1.64 7.78
CA LEU A 70 9.13 -2.58 8.84
C LEU A 70 10.36 -2.08 9.60
N VAL A 71 11.40 -1.63 8.90
CA VAL A 71 12.61 -1.08 9.53
C VAL A 71 12.29 0.16 10.37
N ASN A 72 11.42 1.04 9.89
CA ASN A 72 11.03 2.25 10.63
C ASN A 72 10.15 1.93 11.83
N ASP A 73 9.26 0.94 11.71
CA ASP A 73 8.38 0.48 12.78
C ASP A 73 9.22 -0.15 13.90
N ASP A 74 10.18 -1.03 13.57
CA ASP A 74 11.11 -1.64 14.53
C ASP A 74 11.97 -0.59 15.26
N HIS A 75 12.54 0.37 14.53
CA HIS A 75 13.32 1.45 15.16
C HIS A 75 12.44 2.38 16.00
N GLY A 76 11.22 2.68 15.56
CA GLY A 76 10.26 3.50 16.30
C GLY A 76 9.84 2.84 17.61
N ASP A 77 9.61 1.53 17.61
CA ASP A 77 9.25 0.77 18.80
C ASP A 77 10.43 0.66 19.79
N SER A 78 11.67 0.59 19.29
CA SER A 78 12.86 0.63 20.16
C SER A 78 12.99 1.93 20.98
N LEU A 79 12.48 3.05 20.44
CA LEU A 79 12.45 4.34 21.12
C LEU A 79 11.24 4.47 22.07
N GLY A 80 10.13 3.80 21.76
CA GLY A 80 8.94 3.72 22.62
C GLY A 80 9.11 2.78 23.82
N GLY A 81 9.79 1.65 23.63
CA GLY A 81 10.07 0.65 24.66
C GLY A 81 10.99 1.15 25.78
N LYS A 82 11.95 2.03 25.46
CA LYS A 82 12.82 2.66 26.47
C LYS A 82 12.11 3.64 27.41
N ARG A 83 10.95 4.20 27.03
CA ARG A 83 10.17 5.10 27.90
C ARG A 83 9.30 4.36 28.91
N ARG A 84 9.01 3.08 28.69
CA ARG A 84 8.13 2.26 29.55
C ARG A 84 8.84 1.56 30.70
N GLN A 85 10.18 1.61 30.76
CA GLN A 85 10.97 1.02 31.86
C GLN A 85 11.39 2.04 32.94
N LEU A 86 10.92 3.30 32.87
CA LEU A 86 11.34 4.38 33.78
C LEU A 86 10.21 4.94 34.67
N THR A 87 9.14 4.18 34.87
CA THR A 87 8.04 4.44 35.82
C THR A 87 7.68 3.14 36.52
#